data_AF-A0A2M7XQQ3-F1
#
_entry.id   AF-A0A2M7XQQ3-F1
#
_cell.length_a   1.000
_cell.length_b   1.000
_cell.length_c   1.000
_cell.angle_alpha   90.00
_cell.angle_beta   90.00
_cell.angle_gamma   90.00
#
_symmetry.space_group_name_H-M   'P 1'
#
loop_
_entity.id
_entity.type
_entity.pdbx_description
1 polymer ?
#
loop_
_entity_poly.entity_id
_entity_poly.type
_entity_poly.pdbx_seq_one_letter_code
_entity_poly.pdbx_strand_id
1 'polypeptide(L)' 'MVKWVTTPSVPGREITADLGVVRGNTVRARNIGRDIMAMLRMLVGGELPEYSQLMAEAREQAVDR' A
#
# COMPACT_ATOMS: atom_id res chain seq x y z
N MET A 1 15.11 -5.92 -14.22
CA MET A 1 13.75 -5.79 -13.68
C MET A 1 13.70 -6.54 -12.35
N VAL A 2 13.33 -5.87 -11.27
CA VAL A 2 13.14 -6.50 -9.95
C VAL A 2 11.82 -7.29 -9.99
N LYS A 3 11.80 -8.52 -9.45
CA LYS A 3 10.64 -9.41 -9.49
C LYS A 3 10.12 -9.62 -8.07
N TRP A 4 8.96 -9.06 -7.77
CA TRP A 4 8.28 -9.20 -6.48
C TRP A 4 7.36 -10.42 -6.52
N VAL A 5 7.41 -11.25 -5.49
CA VAL A 5 6.51 -12.40 -5.34
C VAL A 5 6.01 -12.45 -3.90
N THR A 6 4.77 -12.88 -3.71
CA THR A 6 4.21 -13.20 -2.39
C THR A 6 4.42 -14.67 -2.02
N THR A 7 5.00 -15.46 -2.93
CA THR A 7 5.38 -16.85 -2.71
C THR A 7 6.76 -16.93 -2.05
N PRO A 8 7.04 -17.98 -1.27
CA PRO A 8 8.36 -18.17 -0.65
C PRO A 8 9.51 -18.36 -1.65
N SER A 9 9.20 -18.72 -2.90
CA SER A 9 10.20 -18.96 -3.95
C SER A 9 9.76 -18.36 -5.29
N VAL A 10 10.73 -18.17 -6.19
CA VAL A 10 10.50 -17.70 -7.56
C VAL A 10 10.63 -18.90 -8.51
N PRO A 11 9.57 -19.27 -9.26
CA PRO A 11 9.62 -20.39 -10.19
C PRO A 11 10.77 -20.26 -11.21
N GLY A 12 11.52 -21.34 -11.41
CA GLY A 12 12.65 -21.39 -12.33
C GLY A 12 13.89 -20.61 -11.87
N ARG A 13 13.98 -20.25 -10.58
CA ARG A 13 15.17 -19.61 -10.00
C ARG A 13 15.55 -20.27 -8.67
N GLU A 14 16.85 -20.29 -8.40
CA GLU A 14 17.42 -20.74 -7.14
C GLU A 14 17.88 -19.53 -6.31
N ILE A 15 17.57 -19.52 -5.01
CA ILE A 15 17.99 -18.48 -4.07
C ILE A 15 19.40 -18.84 -3.59
N THR A 16 20.39 -17.99 -3.89
CA THR A 16 21.80 -18.24 -3.52
C THR A 16 22.20 -17.62 -2.17
N ALA A 17 21.39 -16.69 -1.65
CA ALA A 17 21.61 -16.03 -0.38
C ALA A 17 20.32 -15.42 0.16
N ASP A 18 20.07 -15.59 1.46
CA ASP A 18 19.01 -14.90 2.19
C ASP A 18 19.56 -13.62 2.82
N LEU A 19 18.96 -12.47 2.48
CA LEU A 19 19.37 -11.15 3.00
C LEU A 19 18.63 -10.76 4.29
N GLY A 20 17.80 -11.65 4.83
CA GLY A 20 16.94 -11.37 5.99
C GLY A 20 15.62 -10.68 5.62
N VAL A 21 14.82 -10.37 6.64
CA VAL A 21 13.48 -9.79 6.49
C VAL A 21 13.56 -8.28 6.34
N VAL A 22 13.03 -7.75 5.23
CA VAL A 22 12.88 -6.31 5.00
C VAL A 22 11.45 -5.88 5.38
N ARG A 23 11.29 -4.73 6.05
CA ARG A 23 9.99 -4.12 6.37
C ARG A 23 10.00 -2.63 6.07
N GLY A 24 8.98 -2.15 5.36
CA GLY A 24 8.72 -0.72 5.15
C GLY A 24 7.34 -0.35 5.71
N ASN A 25 7.27 0.73 6.51
CA ASN A 25 6.01 1.29 7.01
C ASN A 25 5.84 2.72 6.47
N THR A 26 4.61 3.10 6.11
CA THR A 26 4.25 4.48 5.77
C THR A 26 3.04 4.91 6.59
N VAL A 27 3.10 6.10 7.18
CA VAL A 27 2.00 6.71 7.93
C VAL A 27 1.61 7.98 7.20
N ARG A 28 0.33 8.15 6.89
CA ARG A 28 -0.15 9.31 6.16
C ARG A 28 -1.32 9.96 6.89
N ALA A 29 -1.12 11.21 7.32
CA ALA A 29 -2.20 12.11 7.70
C ALA A 29 -2.64 12.91 6.46
N ARG A 30 -3.95 13.03 6.22
CA ARG A 30 -4.49 13.99 5.22
C ARG A 30 -5.35 15.04 5.94
N ASN A 31 -5.41 16.22 5.32
CA ASN A 31 -5.97 17.46 5.88
C ASN A 31 -7.41 17.30 6.42
N ILE A 32 -7.67 17.87 7.60
CA ILE A 32 -8.96 17.89 8.34
C ILE A 32 -10.20 18.15 7.44
N GLY A 33 -10.10 19.02 6.43
CA GLY A 33 -11.22 19.34 5.54
C GLY A 33 -11.69 18.19 4.65
N ARG A 34 -10.79 17.26 4.28
CA ARG A 34 -11.14 16.06 3.50
C ARG A 34 -11.83 15.02 4.38
N ASP A 35 -11.44 14.93 5.65
CA ASP A 35 -12.02 13.98 6.60
C ASP A 35 -13.50 14.31 6.91
N ILE A 36 -13.86 15.60 6.97
CA ILE A 36 -15.25 16.05 7.18
C ILE A 36 -16.14 15.67 5.97
N MET A 37 -15.66 15.85 4.74
CA MET A 37 -16.36 15.42 3.52
C MET A 37 -16.51 13.89 3.44
N ALA A 38 -15.48 13.15 3.84
CA ALA A 38 -15.53 11.69 3.93
C ALA A 38 -16.58 11.22 4.95
N MET A 39 -16.66 11.84 6.13
CA MET A 39 -17.71 11.55 7.12
C MET A 39 -19.12 11.76 6.56
N LEU A 40 -19.35 12.86 5.83
CA LEU A 40 -20.65 13.11 5.18
C LEU A 40 -20.99 12.05 4.13
N ARG A 41 -20.02 11.60 3.32
CA ARG A 41 -20.23 10.54 2.31
C ARG A 41 -20.49 9.17 2.93
N MET A 42 -19.86 8.86 4.07
CA MET A 42 -20.13 7.63 4.82
C MET A 42 -21.57 7.55 5.32
N LEU A 43 -22.15 8.67 5.78
CA LEU A 43 -23.55 8.72 6.24
C LEU A 43 -24.57 8.53 5.11
N VAL A 44 -24.21 8.93 3.88
CA VAL A 44 -25.08 8.85 2.70
C VAL A 44 -24.89 7.51 1.94
N GLY A 45 -23.90 6.71 2.31
CA GLY A 45 -23.68 5.37 1.73
C GLY A 45 -22.98 5.39 0.37
N GLY A 46 -21.93 6.21 0.20
CA GLY A 46 -21.10 6.25 -1.01
C GLY A 46 -19.73 5.60 -0.84
N GLU A 47 -19.08 5.24 -1.95
CA GLU A 47 -17.67 4.84 -1.95
C GLU A 47 -16.76 6.02 -1.54
N LEU A 48 -15.64 5.70 -0.89
CA LEU A 48 -14.60 6.68 -0.49
C LEU A 48 -13.42 6.57 -1.46
N PRO A 49 -13.48 7.22 -2.65
CA PRO A 49 -12.39 7.18 -3.62
C PRO A 49 -11.07 7.68 -3.02
N GLU A 50 -11.10 8.57 -2.02
CA GLU A 50 -9.90 9.00 -1.31
C GLU A 50 -9.17 7.85 -0.60
N TYR A 51 -9.89 6.87 -0.03
CA TYR A 51 -9.30 5.71 0.64
C TYR A 51 -8.66 4.74 -0.36
N SER A 52 -9.33 4.49 -1.49
CA SER A 52 -8.77 3.68 -2.58
C SER A 52 -7.48 4.29 -3.14
N GLN A 53 -7.46 5.61 -3.30
CA GLN A 53 -6.28 6.36 -3.74
C GLN A 53 -5.15 6.32 -2.70
N LEU A 54 -5.49 6.44 -1.41
CA LEU A 54 -4.55 6.26 -0.30
C LEU A 54 -3.89 4.88 -0.33
N MET A 55 -4.67 3.82 -0.53
CA MET A 55 -4.16 2.46 -0.59
C MET A 55 -3.27 2.23 -1.82
N ALA A 56 -3.61 2.84 -2.97
CA ALA A 56 -2.77 2.78 -4.16
C ALA A 56 -1.42 3.47 -3.93
N GLU A 57 -1.41 4.71 -3.43
CA GLU A 57 -0.17 5.43 -3.18
C GLU A 57 0.67 4.81 -2.04
N ALA A 58 0.03 4.20 -1.05
CA ALA A 58 0.73 3.44 -0.01
C ALA A 58 1.42 2.19 -0.57
N ARG A 59 0.79 1.50 -1.54
CA ARG A 59 1.42 0.36 -2.24
C ARG A 59 2.62 0.81 -3.07
N GLU A 60 2.50 1.90 -3.81
CA GLU A 60 3.64 2.45 -4.58
C GLU A 60 4.80 2.82 -3.65
N GLN A 61 4.53 3.53 -2.55
CA GLN A 61 5.57 3.86 -1.56
C GLN A 61 6.21 2.65 -0.87
N ALA A 62 5.51 1.52 -0.78
CA ALA A 62 6.04 0.28 -0.24
C ALA A 62 6.90 -0.48 -1.26
N VAL A 63 6.67 -0.27 -2.56
CA VAL A 63 7.49 -0.84 -3.65
C VAL A 63 8.76 -0.01 -3.88
N ASP A 64 8.68 1.31 -3.67
CA ASP A 64 9.83 2.22 -3.84
C ASP A 64 10.87 2.13 -2.71
N ARG A 65 10.50 1.61 -1.53
CA ARG A 65 11.40 1.47 -0.37
C ARG A 65 11.99 0.07 -0.28
#